data_AF-F6QY72-F1
#
_entry.id   AF-F6QY72-F1
#
_cell.length_a   1.000
_cell.length_b   1.000
_cell.length_c   1.000
_cell.angle_alpha   90.00
_cell.angle_beta   90.00
_cell.angle_gamma   90.00
#
_symmetry.space_group_name_H-M   'P 1'
#
loop_
_entity.id
_entity.type
_entity.pdbx_description
1 polymer ?
#
loop_
_entity_poly.entity_id
_entity_poly.type
_entity_poly.pdbx_seq_one_letter_code
_entity_poly.pdbx_strand_id
1 'polypeptide(L)'
;RNVVATSQIGTTPSIHIWDAMTKHTLSMLRCFHTKGVNYINFSATGKLLVSVGVDPEHTITVWRWQEGNTLGFMLLLQGSPVE
;
A
#
# COMPACT_ATOMS: atom_id res chain seq x y z
N ARG A 1 10.81 -1.27 -16.73
CA ARG A 1 11.37 -1.18 -15.36
C ARG A 1 10.91 -2.43 -14.63
N ASN A 2 11.82 -3.22 -14.07
CA ASN A 2 11.47 -4.49 -13.43
C ASN A 2 11.20 -4.25 -11.93
N VAL A 3 10.28 -3.33 -11.65
CA VAL A 3 9.89 -2.99 -10.29
C VAL A 3 8.79 -3.93 -9.85
N VAL A 4 8.98 -4.55 -8.69
CA VAL A 4 7.99 -5.44 -8.09
C VAL A 4 7.66 -4.91 -6.70
N ALA A 5 6.43 -5.12 -6.26
CA ALA A 5 6.00 -4.82 -4.89
C ALA A 5 5.45 -6.08 -4.23
N THR A 6 5.75 -6.23 -2.95
CA THR A 6 5.22 -7.31 -2.11
C THR A 6 4.75 -6.74 -0.78
N SER A 7 3.64 -7.25 -0.28
CA SER A 7 3.07 -6.82 0.99
C SER A 7 3.14 -7.90 2.06
N GLN A 8 2.96 -7.49 3.31
CA GLN A 8 3.01 -8.38 4.48
C GLN A 8 1.64 -8.52 5.15
N ILE A 9 1.51 -9.62 5.92
CA ILE A 9 0.42 -9.87 6.86
C ILE A 9 0.98 -9.71 8.28
N GLY A 10 0.18 -9.17 9.20
CA GLY A 10 0.58 -8.93 10.58
C GLY A 10 0.00 -7.63 11.14
N THR A 11 0.33 -7.34 12.40
CA THR A 11 -0.20 -6.18 13.14
C THR A 11 0.40 -4.85 12.72
N THR A 12 1.61 -4.86 12.17
CA THR A 12 2.31 -3.69 11.62
C THR A 12 2.91 -4.06 10.25
N PRO A 13 2.06 -4.30 9.24
CA PRO A 13 2.50 -4.77 7.94
C PRO A 13 3.25 -3.67 7.20
N SER A 14 4.14 -4.09 6.31
CA SER A 14 4.85 -3.20 5.40
C SER A 14 4.77 -3.69 3.96
N ILE A 15 4.95 -2.76 3.03
CA ILE A 15 5.06 -3.04 1.59
C ILE A 15 6.49 -2.76 1.18
N HIS A 16 7.13 -3.76 0.58
CA HIS A 16 8.47 -3.66 0.04
C HIS A 16 8.40 -3.47 -1.47
N ILE A 17 9.16 -2.51 -1.98
CA ILE A 17 9.35 -2.28 -3.41
C ILE A 17 10.81 -2.56 -3.73
N TRP A 18 11.05 -3.36 -4.76
CA TRP A 18 12.39 -3.80 -5.16
C TRP A 18 12.57 -3.81 -6.68
N ASP A 19 13.81 -3.70 -7.12
CA ASP A 19 14.19 -4.00 -8.50
C ASP A 19 14.47 -5.49 -8.63
N ALA A 20 13.72 -6.20 -9.47
CA ALA A 20 13.80 -7.65 -9.61
C ALA A 20 15.10 -8.12 -10.28
N MET A 21 15.81 -7.27 -11.01
CA MET A 21 17.07 -7.63 -11.66
C MET A 21 18.23 -7.51 -10.68
N THR A 22 18.33 -6.37 -9.98
CA THR A 22 19.41 -6.11 -9.03
C THR A 22 19.15 -6.72 -7.65
N LYS A 23 17.88 -7.03 -7.34
CA LYS A 23 17.40 -7.52 -6.04
C LYS A 23 17.57 -6.49 -4.93
N HIS A 24 17.75 -5.22 -5.27
CA HIS A 24 17.87 -4.15 -4.30
C HIS A 24 16.50 -3.63 -3.90
N THR A 25 16.32 -3.40 -2.59
CA THR A 25 15.16 -2.71 -2.06
C THR A 25 15.20 -1.25 -2.46
N LEU A 26 14.17 -0.79 -3.15
CA LEU A 26 14.00 0.59 -3.58
C LEU A 26 13.28 1.43 -2.52
N SER A 27 12.30 0.82 -1.84
CA SER A 27 11.50 1.52 -0.82
C SER A 27 10.80 0.52 0.10
N MET A 28 10.52 0.97 1.33
CA MET A 28 9.76 0.21 2.33
C MET A 28 8.69 1.13 2.92
N LEU A 29 7.43 0.81 2.65
CA LEU A 29 6.27 1.60 3.07
C LEU A 29 5.69 0.98 4.34
N ARG A 30 5.70 1.74 5.43
CA ARG A 30 5.11 1.32 6.71
C ARG A 30 3.62 1.60 6.67
N CYS A 31 2.80 0.56 6.61
CA CYS A 31 1.36 0.70 6.49
C CYS A 31 0.70 1.06 7.82
N PHE A 32 -0.45 1.72 7.74
CA PHE A 32 -1.35 1.94 8.87
C PHE A 32 -2.38 0.80 9.05
N HIS A 33 -2.40 -0.16 8.12
CA HIS A 33 -3.26 -1.33 8.15
C HIS A 33 -2.96 -2.20 9.38
N THR A 34 -3.98 -2.70 10.08
CA THR A 34 -3.79 -3.32 11.41
C THR A 34 -3.76 -4.85 11.42
N LYS A 35 -4.09 -5.52 10.30
CA LYS A 35 -3.99 -6.99 10.19
C LYS A 35 -3.25 -7.50 8.95
N GLY A 36 -2.83 -6.61 8.07
CA GLY A 36 -2.15 -6.98 6.82
C GLY A 36 -2.63 -6.19 5.63
N VAL A 37 -2.02 -6.46 4.49
CA VAL A 37 -2.38 -5.87 3.20
C VAL A 37 -2.78 -6.97 2.24
N ASN A 38 -4.05 -6.99 1.87
CA ASN A 38 -4.63 -7.99 0.97
C ASN A 38 -4.20 -7.74 -0.48
N TYR A 39 -4.25 -6.48 -0.91
CA TYR A 39 -4.07 -6.11 -2.29
C TYR A 39 -3.13 -4.92 -2.44
N ILE A 40 -2.32 -4.96 -3.48
CA ILE A 40 -1.46 -3.85 -3.91
C ILE A 40 -1.48 -3.74 -5.44
N ASN A 41 -1.41 -2.52 -5.95
CA ASN A 41 -1.29 -2.30 -7.38
C ASN A 41 -0.55 -1.00 -7.69
N PHE A 42 0.22 -0.98 -8.78
CA PHE A 42 0.83 0.23 -9.29
C PHE A 42 -0.17 1.00 -10.15
N SER A 43 -0.08 2.33 -10.15
CA SER A 43 -0.76 3.11 -11.18
C SER A 43 -0.20 2.76 -12.57
N ALA A 44 -0.98 2.99 -13.63
CA ALA A 44 -0.51 2.79 -15.01
C ALA A 44 0.77 3.57 -15.33
N THR A 45 0.95 4.73 -14.69
CA THR A 45 2.17 5.56 -14.81
C THR A 45 3.34 5.07 -13.95
N GLY A 46 3.12 4.12 -13.04
CA GLY A 46 4.10 3.59 -12.09
C GLY A 46 4.52 4.57 -10.99
N LYS A 47 3.97 5.78 -10.95
CA LYS A 47 4.34 6.84 -9.98
C LYS A 47 3.68 6.63 -8.61
N LEU A 48 2.52 6.00 -8.59
CA LEU A 48 1.74 5.75 -7.38
C LEU A 48 1.61 4.24 -7.15
N LEU A 49 1.40 3.88 -5.89
CA LEU A 49 1.00 2.54 -5.48
C LEU A 49 -0.23 2.65 -4.59
N VAL A 50 -1.22 1.78 -4.80
CA VAL A 50 -2.38 1.65 -3.91
C VAL A 50 -2.23 0.39 -3.07
N SER A 51 -2.65 0.45 -1.81
CA SER A 51 -2.77 -0.71 -0.93
C SER A 51 -4.16 -0.79 -0.30
N VAL A 52 -4.65 -2.01 -0.08
CA VAL A 52 -5.93 -2.28 0.60
C VAL A 52 -5.67 -3.10 1.86
N GLY A 53 -6.14 -2.59 2.98
CA GLY A 53 -5.96 -3.19 4.30
C GLY A 53 -6.93 -4.31 4.61
N VAL A 54 -6.46 -5.26 5.42
CA VAL A 54 -7.30 -6.26 6.12
C VAL A 54 -7.72 -5.72 7.49
N ASP A 55 -8.02 -4.42 7.57
CA ASP A 55 -8.54 -3.79 8.76
C ASP A 55 -10.08 -3.73 8.71
N PRO A 56 -10.77 -3.58 9.86
CA PRO A 56 -12.23 -3.56 9.90
C PRO A 56 -12.85 -2.51 8.98
N GLU A 57 -12.17 -1.38 8.80
CA GLU A 57 -12.65 -0.25 7.99
C GLU A 57 -12.25 -0.34 6.51
N HIS A 58 -11.68 -1.48 6.11
CA HIS A 58 -11.24 -1.78 4.75
C HIS A 58 -10.49 -0.60 4.09
N THR A 59 -9.54 -0.04 4.83
CA THR A 59 -8.86 1.19 4.43
C THR A 59 -8.06 1.00 3.14
N ILE A 60 -8.03 2.06 2.34
CA ILE A 60 -7.21 2.16 1.13
C ILE A 60 -6.16 3.25 1.36
N THR A 61 -4.90 2.97 1.03
CA THR A 61 -3.84 3.98 1.11
C THR A 61 -3.19 4.19 -0.25
N VAL A 62 -2.98 5.46 -0.61
CA VAL A 62 -2.28 5.85 -1.84
C VAL A 62 -0.89 6.36 -1.48
N TRP A 63 0.11 5.77 -2.12
CA TRP A 63 1.51 5.99 -1.83
C TRP A 63 2.22 6.64 -2.99
N ARG A 64 3.10 7.58 -2.66
CA ARG A 64 4.17 7.98 -3.56
C ARG A 64 5.43 7.21 -3.18
N TRP A 65 5.48 5.97 -3.63
CA TRP A 65 6.43 4.98 -3.13
C TRP A 65 7.90 5.35 -3.34
N GLN A 66 8.22 6.12 -4.38
CA GLN A 66 9.58 6.57 -4.71
C GLN A 66 10.13 7.60 -3.72
N GLU A 67 9.24 8.36 -3.08
CA GLU A 67 9.60 9.39 -2.10
C GLU A 67 9.47 8.86 -0.66
N GLY A 68 9.00 7.61 -0.49
CA GLY A 68 8.72 7.02 0.82
C GLY A 68 7.53 7.64 1.56
N ASN A 69 6.79 8.55 0.92
CA ASN A 69 5.73 9.33 1.54
C ASN A 69 4.33 8.81 1.19
N THR A 70 3.44 8.82 2.17
CA THR A 70 2.00 8.58 1.98
C THR A 70 1.35 9.86 1.45
N LEU A 71 0.51 9.74 0.40
CA LEU A 71 -0.26 10.89 -0.10
C LEU A 71 -1.57 11.08 0.66
N GLY A 72 -2.13 9.99 1.19
CA GLY A 72 -3.34 9.99 1.99
C GLY A 72 -3.88 8.58 2.18
N PHE A 73 -4.75 8.43 3.18
CA PHE A 73 -5.57 7.25 3.39
C PHE A 73 -7.04 7.61 3.12
N MET A 74 -7.79 6.66 2.58
CA MET A 74 -9.22 6.75 2.33
C MET A 74 -9.88 5.59 3.07
N LEU A 75 -10.89 5.91 3.88
CA LEU A 75 -11.74 4.91 4.51
C LEU A 75 -12.79 4.48 3.49
N LEU A 76 -12.91 3.18 3.23
CA LEU A 76 -14.12 2.67 2.61
C LEU A 76 -15.18 2.68 3.72
N LEU A 77 -15.92 3.78 3.85
CA LEU A 77 -17.06 3.84 4.75
C LEU A 77 -17.97 2.64 4.44
N GLN A 78 -18.04 1.67 5.33
CA GLN A 78 -19.18 0.77 5.37
C GLN A 78 -20.38 1.59 5.83
N GLY A 79 -21.10 2.14 4.86
CA GLY A 79 -22.32 2.94 5.09
C GLY A 79 -22.03 4.31 5.70
N SER A 80 -22.09 5.35 4.88
CA SER A 80 -22.58 6.63 5.40
C SER A 80 -23.94 6.37 6.06
N PRO A 81 -24.22 6.83 7.30
CA PRO A 81 -25.60 7.13 7.66
C PRO A 81 -26.07 8.11 6.58
N VAL A 82 -27.06 7.70 5.81
CA VAL A 82 -27.89 8.65 5.09
C VAL A 82 -28.56 9.51 6.15
N GLU A 83 -28.05 10.71 6.37
CA GLU A 83 -28.87 11.86 6.76
C GLU A 83 -29.19 12.67 5.51
#